data_AF-A0A0N1CD18-F1
#
_entry.id   AF-A0A0N1CD18-F1
#
_cell.length_a   1.000
_cell.length_b   1.000
_cell.length_c   1.000
_cell.angle_alpha   90.00
_cell.angle_beta   90.00
_cell.angle_gamma   90.00
#
_symmetry.space_group_name_H-M   'P 1'
#
loop_
_entity.id
_entity.type
_entity.pdbx_description
1 polymer ?
#
loop_
_entity_poly.entity_id
_entity_poly.type
_entity_poly.pdbx_seq_one_letter_code
_entity_poly.pdbx_strand_id
1 'polypeptide(L)'
;MDEVMAKLLDDDFDGYLRNVPPSEVEMQIAPRMKEWATLITNENGRQVLKLMGRAHGHPEIEDGENMRTGRLVWVDPHMRWARATDRLWRLDYAEDSQPTGN
;
A
#
# COMPACT_ATOMS: atom_id res chain seq x y z
N MET A 1 -11.79 -17.02 -7.41
CA MET A 1 -11.90 -15.79 -6.61
C MET A 1 -10.70 -15.83 -5.68
N ASP A 2 -9.69 -14.99 -5.92
CA ASP A 2 -8.41 -15.03 -5.19
C ASP A 2 -8.67 -15.01 -3.69
N GLU A 3 -8.20 -16.01 -2.94
CA GLU A 3 -8.30 -16.13 -1.47
C GLU A 3 -7.84 -14.85 -0.73
N VAL A 4 -7.06 -14.02 -1.42
CA VAL A 4 -6.53 -12.76 -0.93
C VAL A 4 -7.58 -11.64 -0.86
N MET A 5 -8.57 -11.64 -1.77
CA MET A 5 -9.76 -10.78 -1.63
C MET A 5 -10.63 -11.19 -0.44
N ALA A 6 -10.55 -12.45 0.00
CA ALA A 6 -11.37 -12.95 1.10
C ALA A 6 -10.97 -12.41 2.48
N LYS A 7 -9.83 -11.71 2.59
CA LYS A 7 -9.35 -11.10 3.84
C LYS A 7 -9.75 -9.62 4.00
N LEU A 8 -10.24 -9.01 2.92
CA LEU A 8 -10.87 -7.70 2.96
C LEU A 8 -12.37 -7.95 2.98
N LEU A 9 -13.04 -7.38 3.98
CA LEU A 9 -14.48 -7.51 4.08
C LEU A 9 -15.13 -6.59 3.03
N ASP A 10 -16.31 -6.96 2.53
CA ASP A 10 -17.06 -6.10 1.61
C ASP A 10 -17.28 -4.70 2.21
N ASP A 11 -17.43 -4.62 3.54
CA ASP A 11 -17.54 -3.37 4.30
C ASP A 11 -16.29 -2.48 4.23
N ASP A 12 -15.08 -3.08 4.14
CA ASP A 12 -13.83 -2.33 3.98
C ASP A 12 -13.83 -1.62 2.62
N PHE A 13 -14.20 -2.34 1.57
CA PHE A 13 -14.30 -1.79 0.21
C PHE A 13 -15.36 -0.70 0.11
N ASP A 14 -16.55 -0.93 0.70
CA ASP A 14 -17.63 0.05 0.69
C ASP A 14 -17.23 1.34 1.42
N GLY A 15 -16.47 1.24 2.51
CA GLY A 15 -15.86 2.37 3.20
C GLY A 15 -14.86 3.12 2.32
N TYR A 16 -13.96 2.40 1.67
CA TYR A 16 -12.94 3.00 0.81
C TYR A 16 -13.55 3.74 -0.39
N LEU A 17 -14.58 3.16 -1.03
CA LEU A 17 -15.32 3.81 -2.11
C LEU A 17 -16.00 5.12 -1.67
N ARG A 18 -16.33 5.25 -0.37
CA ARG A 18 -16.88 6.47 0.23
C ARG A 18 -15.80 7.41 0.77
N ASN A 19 -14.52 7.13 0.50
CA ASN A 19 -13.36 7.84 1.03
C ASN A 19 -13.30 7.84 2.57
N VAL A 20 -13.86 6.82 3.21
CA VAL A 20 -13.72 6.60 4.65
C VAL A 20 -12.34 5.97 4.88
N PRO A 21 -11.43 6.62 5.62
CA PRO A 21 -10.13 6.04 5.93
C PRO A 21 -10.30 4.88 6.93
N PRO A 22 -9.30 3.99 7.03
CA PRO A 22 -9.20 3.02 8.12
C PRO A 22 -9.25 3.72 9.48
N SER A 23 -9.57 2.95 10.52
CA SER A 23 -9.65 3.51 11.88
C SER A 23 -8.31 4.11 12.33
N GLU A 24 -8.36 5.07 13.26
CA GLU A 24 -7.15 5.70 13.78
C GLU A 24 -6.20 4.68 14.42
N VAL A 25 -6.75 3.67 15.10
CA VAL A 25 -5.96 2.59 15.73
C VAL A 25 -5.21 1.79 14.68
N GLU A 26 -5.88 1.37 13.60
CA GLU A 26 -5.23 0.66 12.49
C GLU A 26 -4.15 1.51 11.83
N MET A 27 -4.42 2.80 11.64
CA MET A 27 -3.45 3.75 11.10
C MET A 27 -2.23 3.91 12.02
N GLN A 28 -2.40 3.93 13.34
CA GLN A 28 -1.29 4.09 14.27
C GLN A 28 -0.33 2.89 14.27
N ILE A 29 -0.86 1.67 14.18
CA ILE A 29 -0.07 0.42 14.16
C ILE A 29 0.47 0.08 12.77
N ALA A 30 -0.08 0.67 11.70
CA ALA A 30 0.38 0.42 10.34
C ALA A 30 1.83 0.90 10.15
N PRO A 31 2.71 0.11 9.51
CA PRO A 31 4.04 0.58 9.15
C PRO A 31 3.96 1.77 8.21
N ARG A 32 5.01 2.60 8.24
CA ARG A 32 5.14 3.78 7.39
C ARG A 32 6.01 3.45 6.21
N MET A 33 5.64 3.99 5.05
CA MET A 33 6.41 3.90 3.82
C MET A 33 6.84 5.31 3.41
N LYS A 34 8.15 5.49 3.30
CA LYS A 34 8.81 6.75 2.90
C LYS A 34 9.45 6.61 1.52
N GLU A 35 9.73 7.75 0.90
CA GLU A 35 10.45 7.83 -0.39
C GLU A 35 9.86 6.84 -1.40
N TRP A 36 8.53 6.85 -1.50
CA TRP A 36 7.79 5.78 -2.14
C TRP A 36 7.31 6.18 -3.53
N ALA A 37 7.20 5.18 -4.39
CA ALA A 37 6.64 5.30 -5.71
C ALA A 37 5.67 4.15 -5.99
N THR A 38 4.76 4.38 -6.92
CA THR A 38 3.97 3.29 -7.50
C THR A 38 4.81 2.52 -8.50
N LEU A 39 4.66 1.20 -8.50
CA LEU A 39 5.35 0.28 -9.38
C LEU A 39 4.33 -0.67 -10.00
N ILE A 40 4.35 -0.83 -11.32
CA ILE A 40 3.57 -1.86 -12.02
C ILE A 40 4.50 -3.02 -12.33
N THR A 41 4.23 -4.20 -11.78
CA THR A 41 4.93 -5.45 -12.08
C THR A 41 4.08 -6.36 -12.96
N ASN A 42 4.73 -7.28 -13.69
CA ASN A 42 4.04 -8.35 -14.41
C ASN A 42 4.20 -9.65 -13.64
N GLU A 43 3.10 -10.18 -13.10
CA GLU A 43 3.07 -11.40 -12.30
C GLU A 43 2.10 -12.39 -12.96
N ASN A 44 2.63 -13.52 -13.42
CA ASN A 44 1.85 -14.56 -14.11
C ASN A 44 1.02 -14.03 -15.29
N GLY A 45 1.58 -13.09 -16.06
CA GLY A 45 0.92 -12.48 -17.23
C GLY A 45 -0.10 -11.40 -16.88
N ARG A 46 -0.18 -10.95 -15.62
CA ARG A 46 -1.08 -9.88 -15.17
C ARG A 46 -0.28 -8.69 -14.66
N GLN A 47 -0.73 -7.49 -15.01
CA GLN A 47 -0.20 -6.26 -14.44
C GLN A 47 -0.70 -6.11 -13.00
N VAL A 48 0.22 -5.90 -12.07
CA VAL A 48 -0.04 -5.76 -10.64
C VAL A 48 0.56 -4.43 -10.18
N LEU A 49 -0.28 -3.57 -9.60
CA LEU A 49 0.17 -2.33 -8.99
C LEU A 49 0.68 -2.62 -7.57
N LYS A 50 1.84 -2.07 -7.23
CA LYS A 50 2.54 -2.19 -5.95
C LYS A 50 3.08 -0.82 -5.53
N LEU A 51 3.37 -0.65 -4.25
CA LEU A 51 4.26 0.40 -3.76
C LEU A 51 5.67 -0.14 -3.55
N MET A 52 6.65 0.70 -3.85
CA MET A 52 8.06 0.48 -3.54
C MET A 52 8.60 1.70 -2.79
N GLY A 53 9.35 1.48 -1.71
CA GLY A 53 9.90 2.56 -0.89
C GLY A 53 10.60 2.01 0.35
N ARG A 54 10.93 2.91 1.29
CA ARG A 54 11.58 2.57 2.57
C ARG A 54 10.55 2.30 3.66
N ALA A 55 10.62 1.12 4.28
CA ALA A 55 9.69 0.73 5.33
C ALA A 55 10.19 1.15 6.72
N HIS A 56 9.28 1.58 7.59
CA HIS A 56 9.55 1.89 8.99
C HIS A 56 8.45 1.35 9.91
N GLY A 57 8.83 0.81 11.06
CA GLY A 57 7.94 0.14 11.99
C GLY A 57 7.36 -1.17 11.44
N HIS A 58 8.04 -1.79 10.47
CA HIS A 58 7.63 -3.09 9.95
C HIS A 58 8.09 -4.20 10.90
N PRO A 59 7.24 -5.19 11.25
CA PRO A 59 7.58 -6.20 12.25
C PRO A 59 8.71 -7.15 11.82
N GLU A 60 8.93 -7.29 10.52
CA GLU A 60 9.86 -8.27 9.94
C GLU A 60 10.98 -7.63 9.10
N ILE A 61 10.97 -6.30 8.93
CA ILE A 61 11.90 -5.58 8.06
C ILE A 61 12.51 -4.47 8.89
N GLU A 62 13.83 -4.32 8.80
CA GLU A 62 14.55 -3.27 9.52
C GLU A 62 14.17 -1.89 8.99
N ASP A 63 14.13 -0.91 9.89
CA ASP A 63 13.75 0.45 9.56
C ASP A 63 14.70 1.07 8.51
N GLY A 64 14.12 1.63 7.45
CA GLY A 64 14.85 2.26 6.35
C GLY A 64 15.18 1.32 5.20
N GLU A 65 14.92 0.02 5.33
CA GLU A 65 15.14 -0.94 4.25
C GLU A 65 14.17 -0.71 3.09
N ASN A 66 14.72 -0.83 1.87
CA ASN A 66 13.93 -0.76 0.65
C ASN A 66 13.11 -2.03 0.49
N MET A 67 11.81 -1.87 0.23
CA MET A 67 10.94 -3.01 -0.02
C MET A 67 9.90 -2.73 -1.09
N ARG A 68 9.21 -3.79 -1.50
CA ARG A 68 7.99 -3.75 -2.31
C ARG A 68 6.85 -4.35 -1.52
N THR A 69 5.71 -3.70 -1.58
CA THR A 69 4.47 -4.19 -0.95
C THR A 69 3.87 -5.37 -1.72
N GLY A 70 2.90 -6.04 -1.10
CA GLY A 70 1.94 -6.86 -1.83
C GLY A 70 1.17 -6.07 -2.91
N ARG A 71 0.25 -6.75 -3.61
CA ARG A 71 -0.61 -6.10 -4.59
C ARG A 71 -1.41 -4.99 -3.90
N LEU A 72 -1.44 -3.80 -4.48
CA LEU A 72 -2.33 -2.74 -4.03
C LEU A 72 -3.77 -3.08 -4.38
N VAL A 73 -4.62 -2.85 -3.39
CA VAL A 73 -6.06 -2.95 -3.48
C VAL A 73 -6.68 -1.57 -3.50
N TRP A 74 -6.16 -0.66 -2.68
CA TRP A 74 -6.63 0.71 -2.59
C TRP A 74 -5.49 1.67 -2.29
N VAL A 75 -5.60 2.88 -2.82
CA VAL A 75 -4.73 4.02 -2.50
C VAL A 75 -5.62 5.20 -2.16
N ASP A 76 -5.38 5.83 -1.01
CA ASP A 76 -6.06 7.05 -0.60
C ASP A 76 -5.92 8.13 -1.68
N PRO A 77 -6.98 8.83 -2.10
CA PRO A 77 -6.89 9.91 -3.08
C PRO A 77 -5.97 11.06 -2.65
N HIS A 78 -5.80 11.25 -1.34
CA HIS A 78 -4.86 12.22 -0.77
C HIS A 78 -3.46 11.63 -0.50
N MET A 79 -3.22 10.39 -0.94
CA MET A 79 -1.94 9.69 -0.82
C MET A 79 -1.41 9.59 0.62
N ARG A 80 -2.29 9.53 1.63
CA ARG A 80 -1.88 9.41 3.04
C ARG A 80 -1.76 7.97 3.52
N TRP A 81 -2.41 7.05 2.83
CA TRP A 81 -2.39 5.63 3.15
C TRP A 81 -2.70 4.78 1.92
N ALA A 82 -2.33 3.51 1.97
CA ALA A 82 -2.71 2.53 0.96
C ALA A 82 -2.99 1.18 1.61
N ARG A 83 -3.93 0.44 1.04
CA ARG A 83 -4.18 -0.95 1.40
C ARG A 83 -3.56 -1.86 0.35
N ALA A 84 -2.57 -2.62 0.79
CA ALA A 84 -2.06 -3.75 0.04
C ALA A 84 -2.72 -5.05 0.54
N THR A 85 -2.58 -6.12 -0.23
CA THR A 85 -3.13 -7.44 0.10
C THR A 85 -2.56 -8.03 1.40
N ASP A 86 -1.37 -7.61 1.78
CA ASP A 86 -0.65 -8.06 2.97
C ASP A 86 -0.95 -7.18 4.19
N ARG A 87 -1.05 -5.86 4.01
CA ARG A 87 -1.25 -4.91 5.12
C ARG A 87 -1.73 -3.52 4.69
N LEU A 88 -2.15 -2.76 5.70
CA LEU A 88 -2.30 -1.31 5.63
C LEU A 88 -0.93 -0.63 5.73
N TRP A 89 -0.74 0.39 4.90
CA TRP A 89 0.45 1.24 4.88
C TRP A 89 0.07 2.68 5.12
N ARG A 90 0.82 3.36 6.00
CA ARG A 90 0.86 4.82 6.05
C ARG A 90 1.85 5.32 5.02
N LEU A 91 1.45 6.31 4.26
CA LEU A 91 2.28 6.93 3.25
C LEU A 91 2.72 8.29 3.77
N ASP A 92 4.03 8.52 3.85
CA ASP A 92 4.55 9.89 3.98
C ASP A 92 4.36 10.62 2.65
N TYR A 93 4.58 11.94 2.62
CA TYR A 93 4.49 12.74 1.40
C TYR A 93 5.22 12.02 0.26
N ALA A 94 4.48 11.68 -0.80
CA ALA A 94 5.08 11.15 -2.01
C ALA A 94 6.07 12.21 -2.51
N GLU A 95 7.36 11.89 -2.57
CA GLU A 95 8.20 12.62 -3.49
C GLU A 95 7.64 12.31 -4.86
N ASP A 96 7.23 13.34 -5.61
CA ASP A 96 6.70 13.28 -6.98
C ASP A 96 7.69 12.51 -7.89
N SER A 97 7.67 11.19 -7.77
CA SER A 97 8.59 10.30 -8.45
C SER A 97 7.97 10.03 -9.80
N GLN A 98 8.21 10.94 -10.74
CA GLN A 98 8.03 10.62 -12.16
C GLN A 98 8.86 9.36 -12.46
N PRO A 99 8.30 8.35 -13.13
CA PRO A 99 9.08 7.20 -13.56
C PRO A 99 10.11 7.68 -14.58
N THR A 100 11.38 7.74 -14.20
CA THR A 100 12.47 7.79 -15.18
C THR A 100 12.55 6.41 -15.82
N GLY A 101 11.81 6.26 -16.92
CA GLY A 101 12.04 5.19 -17.86
C GLY A 101 13.48 5.28 -18.39
N ASN A 102 14.19 4.16 -18.31
CA ASN A 102 15.15 3.76 -19.33
C ASN A 102 15.22 2.23 -19.38
#